data_AF-A0A1Y2CTU2-F1
#
_entry.id   AF-A0A1Y2CTU2-F1
#
_cell.length_a   1.000
_cell.length_b   1.000
_cell.length_c   1.000
_cell.angle_alpha   90.00
_cell.angle_beta   90.00
_cell.angle_gamma   90.00
#
_symmetry.space_group_name_H-M   'P 1'
#
loop_
_entity.id
_entity.type
_entity.pdbx_description
1 polymer ?
#
loop_
_entity_poly.entity_id
_entity_poly.type
_entity_poly.pdbx_seq_one_letter_code
_entity_poly.pdbx_strand_id
1 'polypeptide(L)'
;MEMDSEEEEEREVEVSPIRMTRKQKQKKLQELLKEKRRIKTVLKHPKRICWPFNFGKEDCEHDICFRHICAMCHTDDHSLKKCSKRGVAFKKRNGGRVCTNWNAGYNCRKDCEYVHCCFRCDSTAHGSHICKVRLGSKSGSDDEDSESSTRKSREKRVGRKNKRNPLIICRNFNCLKKCKSPNCSRHICLGCHSRSHGLRNCQSSTAWSLTGRERFCIDWNCGLPCKNPINCGLRHECLRCGSTDHKSYFCSDTESEESE
;
A
#
# COMPACT_ATOMS: atom_id res chain seq x y z
N MET A 1 44.97 -53.51 -0.65
CA MET A 1 44.32 -52.55 -1.58
C MET A 1 45.01 -51.23 -1.35
N GLU A 2 46.12 -51.04 -2.05
CA GLU A 2 46.84 -49.78 -2.09
C GLU A 2 46.19 -48.97 -3.22
N MET A 3 45.82 -47.73 -2.91
CA MET A 3 45.04 -46.87 -3.77
C MET A 3 45.99 -45.78 -4.25
N ASP A 4 46.41 -45.89 -5.50
CA ASP A 4 47.36 -44.99 -6.14
C ASP A 4 46.79 -43.56 -6.22
N SER A 5 47.52 -42.62 -5.65
CA SER A 5 47.28 -41.19 -5.74
C SER A 5 47.79 -40.69 -7.09
N GLU A 6 46.90 -40.57 -8.08
CA GLU A 6 47.19 -39.89 -9.34
C GLU A 6 47.38 -38.38 -9.06
N GLU A 7 48.62 -37.91 -9.22
CA GLU A 7 48.96 -36.48 -9.21
C GLU A 7 48.32 -35.81 -10.43
N GLU A 8 47.27 -35.02 -10.20
CA GLU A 8 46.58 -34.24 -11.22
C GLU A 8 47.46 -33.04 -11.60
N GLU A 9 48.18 -33.17 -12.73
CA GLU A 9 49.06 -32.16 -13.30
C GLU A 9 48.24 -30.91 -13.71
N GLU A 10 48.26 -29.87 -12.88
CA GLU A 10 47.63 -28.57 -13.16
C GLU A 10 48.30 -27.89 -14.37
N ARG A 11 47.80 -28.14 -15.58
CA ARG A 11 48.21 -27.40 -16.78
C ARG A 11 47.63 -26.00 -16.75
N GLU A 12 48.50 -25.01 -16.56
CA GLU A 12 48.17 -23.59 -16.74
C GLU A 12 47.77 -23.32 -18.20
N VAL A 13 46.47 -23.17 -18.44
CA VAL A 13 45.97 -22.75 -19.75
C VAL A 13 46.17 -21.24 -19.88
N GLU A 14 47.16 -20.82 -20.67
CA GLU A 14 47.34 -19.41 -21.05
C GLU A 14 46.16 -18.92 -21.90
N VAL A 15 45.18 -18.27 -21.26
CA VAL A 15 44.06 -17.66 -21.96
C VAL A 15 44.49 -16.32 -22.57
N SER A 16 44.76 -16.33 -23.88
CA SER A 16 45.09 -15.12 -24.63
C SER A 16 43.96 -14.06 -24.55
N PRO A 17 44.25 -12.76 -24.36
CA PRO A 17 43.22 -11.74 -24.17
C PRO A 17 42.38 -11.55 -25.45
N ILE A 18 41.09 -11.91 -25.38
CA ILE A 18 40.16 -11.67 -26.48
C ILE A 18 39.98 -10.16 -26.69
N ARG A 19 40.45 -9.64 -27.83
CA ARG A 19 40.28 -8.23 -28.21
C ARG A 19 38.81 -7.94 -28.50
N MET A 20 38.12 -7.32 -27.54
CA MET A 20 36.75 -6.83 -27.75
C MET A 20 36.73 -5.53 -28.58
N THR A 21 35.80 -5.46 -29.53
CA THR A 21 35.50 -4.24 -30.31
C THR A 21 34.94 -3.12 -29.42
N ARG A 22 35.02 -1.85 -29.88
CA ARG A 22 34.44 -0.69 -29.18
C ARG A 22 32.94 -0.85 -28.90
N LYS A 23 32.20 -1.44 -29.84
CA LYS A 23 30.75 -1.71 -29.70
C LYS A 23 30.46 -2.77 -28.64
N GLN A 24 31.25 -3.84 -28.59
CA GLN A 24 31.14 -4.87 -27.54
C GLN A 24 31.48 -4.29 -26.15
N LYS A 25 32.51 -3.44 -26.06
CA LYS A 25 32.86 -2.71 -24.82
C LYS A 25 31.70 -1.83 -24.33
N GLN A 26 31.08 -1.07 -25.23
CA GLN A 26 29.91 -0.22 -24.88
C GLN A 26 28.71 -1.04 -24.43
N LYS A 27 28.38 -2.14 -25.13
CA LYS A 27 27.29 -3.05 -24.73
C LYS A 27 27.52 -3.64 -23.34
N LYS A 28 28.72 -4.17 -23.10
CA LYS A 28 29.10 -4.74 -21.79
C LYS A 28 29.02 -3.70 -20.67
N LEU A 29 29.45 -2.46 -20.94
CA LEU A 29 29.33 -1.36 -19.96
C LEU A 29 27.86 -1.02 -19.65
N GLN A 30 26.98 -1.00 -20.65
CA GLN A 30 25.55 -0.76 -20.44
C GLN A 30 24.90 -1.88 -19.61
N GLU A 31 25.25 -3.14 -19.89
CA GLU A 31 24.80 -4.31 -19.11
C GLU A 31 25.26 -4.21 -17.64
N LEU A 32 26.53 -3.89 -17.39
CA LEU A 32 27.07 -3.69 -16.04
C LEU A 32 26.39 -2.54 -15.28
N LEU A 33 26.14 -1.42 -15.96
CA LEU A 33 25.42 -0.28 -15.36
C LEU A 33 23.97 -0.64 -15.02
N LYS A 34 23.31 -1.43 -15.88
CA LYS A 34 21.95 -1.95 -15.64
C LYS A 34 21.93 -2.86 -14.42
N GLU A 35 22.89 -3.78 -14.31
CA GLU A 35 23.00 -4.69 -13.17
C GLU A 35 23.31 -3.94 -11.86
N LYS A 36 24.22 -2.95 -11.89
CA LYS A 36 24.52 -2.11 -10.71
C LYS A 36 23.29 -1.35 -10.21
N ARG A 37 22.43 -0.85 -11.11
CA ARG A 37 21.16 -0.18 -10.74
C ARG A 37 20.15 -1.16 -10.15
N ARG A 38 20.06 -2.38 -10.70
CA ARG A 38 19.22 -3.46 -10.18
C ARG A 38 19.61 -3.83 -8.75
N ILE A 39 20.90 -4.08 -8.50
CA ILE A 39 21.44 -4.37 -7.16
C ILE A 39 21.11 -3.22 -6.18
N LYS A 40 21.36 -1.97 -6.56
CA LYS A 40 21.08 -0.80 -5.70
C LYS A 40 19.60 -0.69 -5.32
N THR A 41 18.68 -1.02 -6.24
CA THR A 41 17.24 -0.99 -6.00
C THR A 41 16.80 -2.11 -5.06
N VAL A 42 17.36 -3.31 -5.23
CA VAL A 42 17.11 -4.47 -4.35
C VAL A 42 17.60 -4.18 -2.93
N LEU A 43 18.81 -3.63 -2.77
CA LEU A 43 19.38 -3.29 -1.46
C LEU A 43 18.57 -2.20 -0.73
N LYS A 44 18.01 -1.23 -1.45
CA LYS A 44 17.16 -0.18 -0.84
C LYS A 44 15.80 -0.69 -0.35
N HIS A 45 15.28 -1.76 -0.95
CA HIS A 45 13.95 -2.26 -0.63
C HIS A 45 13.94 -3.79 -0.50
N PRO A 46 14.66 -4.35 0.48
CA PRO A 46 14.93 -5.79 0.56
C PRO A 46 13.67 -6.65 0.70
N LYS A 47 12.58 -6.06 1.21
CA LYS A 47 11.28 -6.71 1.44
C LYS A 47 10.25 -6.48 0.32
N ARG A 48 10.54 -5.65 -0.69
CA ARG A 48 9.57 -5.38 -1.78
C ARG A 48 9.74 -6.39 -2.90
N ILE A 49 8.63 -7.00 -3.29
CA ILE A 49 8.54 -7.91 -4.44
C ILE A 49 8.13 -7.14 -5.70
N CYS A 50 8.60 -7.61 -6.85
CA CYS A 50 8.18 -7.08 -8.13
C CYS A 50 6.77 -7.57 -8.48
N TRP A 51 5.83 -6.62 -8.56
CA TRP A 51 4.44 -6.89 -8.93
C TRP A 51 4.27 -7.30 -10.39
N PRO A 52 4.87 -6.60 -11.37
CA PRO A 52 4.84 -7.06 -12.75
C PRO A 52 5.35 -8.49 -12.92
N PHE A 53 6.47 -8.84 -12.28
CA PHE A 53 7.01 -10.20 -12.28
C PHE A 53 6.00 -11.22 -11.74
N ASN A 54 5.38 -10.96 -10.59
CA ASN A 54 4.49 -11.94 -9.95
C ASN A 54 3.09 -12.01 -10.59
N PHE A 55 2.54 -10.91 -11.08
CA PHE A 55 1.12 -10.81 -11.44
C PHE A 55 0.87 -10.27 -12.85
N GLY A 56 1.88 -9.72 -13.50
CA GLY A 56 1.81 -9.16 -14.86
C GLY A 56 1.92 -10.21 -15.97
N LYS A 57 2.16 -9.75 -17.20
CA LYS A 57 2.56 -10.62 -18.31
C LYS A 57 4.01 -11.06 -18.10
N GLU A 58 4.38 -12.20 -18.68
CA GLU A 58 5.40 -13.13 -18.18
C GLU A 58 6.82 -12.56 -18.04
N ASP A 59 7.10 -11.37 -18.60
CA ASP A 59 8.38 -10.68 -18.50
C ASP A 59 8.23 -9.30 -17.81
N CYS A 60 8.99 -9.06 -16.73
CA CYS A 60 9.09 -7.70 -16.15
C CYS A 60 9.90 -6.84 -17.11
N GLU A 61 9.22 -6.07 -17.97
CA GLU A 61 9.86 -5.13 -18.90
C GLU A 61 10.43 -3.87 -18.22
N HIS A 62 10.29 -3.73 -16.90
CA HIS A 62 10.74 -2.52 -16.22
C HIS A 62 12.26 -2.59 -15.94
N ASP A 63 13.02 -1.61 -16.41
CA ASP A 63 14.47 -1.55 -16.12
C ASP A 63 14.79 -1.35 -14.63
N ILE A 64 13.81 -0.91 -13.84
CA ILE A 64 13.88 -0.73 -12.39
C ILE A 64 12.74 -1.54 -11.76
N CYS A 65 12.95 -2.85 -11.61
CA CYS A 65 12.03 -3.74 -10.87
C CYS A 65 12.51 -3.88 -9.40
N PHE A 66 11.57 -4.15 -8.50
CA PHE A 66 11.89 -4.71 -7.18
C PHE A 66 12.37 -6.18 -7.32
N ARG A 67 12.57 -6.91 -6.22
CA ARG A 67 13.06 -8.29 -6.27
C ARG A 67 12.13 -9.19 -7.11
N HIS A 68 12.70 -9.87 -8.11
CA HIS A 68 12.04 -10.92 -8.89
C HIS A 68 12.05 -12.22 -8.09
N ILE A 69 11.30 -12.22 -7.00
CA ILE A 69 11.07 -13.42 -6.20
C ILE A 69 9.59 -13.74 -6.23
N CYS A 70 9.26 -15.02 -6.28
CA CYS A 70 7.91 -15.51 -6.16
C CYS A 70 7.30 -15.04 -4.83
N ALA A 71 6.12 -14.44 -4.90
CA ALA A 71 5.40 -13.93 -3.73
C ALA A 71 4.98 -15.05 -2.75
N MET A 72 5.01 -16.32 -3.19
CA MET A 72 4.56 -17.48 -2.39
C MET A 72 5.68 -18.31 -1.81
N CYS A 73 6.68 -18.71 -2.62
CA CYS A 73 7.78 -19.54 -2.14
C CYS A 73 9.07 -18.76 -1.90
N HIS A 74 9.11 -17.47 -2.23
CA HIS A 74 10.27 -16.60 -2.06
C HIS A 74 11.55 -17.03 -2.82
N THR A 75 11.42 -17.90 -3.84
CA THR A 75 12.51 -18.23 -4.78
C THR A 75 12.50 -17.29 -5.98
N ASP A 76 13.63 -17.11 -6.66
CA ASP A 76 13.80 -16.24 -7.83
C ASP A 76 13.67 -16.96 -9.18
N ASP A 77 13.51 -18.29 -9.16
CA ASP A 77 13.41 -19.11 -10.39
C ASP A 77 12.11 -18.89 -11.18
N HIS A 78 11.05 -18.44 -10.51
CA HIS A 78 9.73 -18.37 -11.14
C HIS A 78 8.84 -17.26 -10.54
N SER A 79 7.85 -16.83 -11.32
CA SER A 79 6.79 -15.93 -10.86
C SER A 79 5.66 -16.71 -10.18
N LEU A 80 4.80 -16.00 -9.44
CA LEU A 80 3.60 -16.61 -8.86
C LEU A 80 2.76 -17.42 -9.87
N LYS A 81 2.70 -16.97 -11.14
CA LYS A 81 1.96 -17.65 -12.21
C LYS A 81 2.49 -19.05 -12.52
N LYS A 82 3.79 -19.26 -12.37
CA LYS A 82 4.50 -20.53 -12.62
C LYS A 82 4.80 -21.29 -11.32
N CYS A 83 4.34 -20.80 -10.17
CA CYS A 83 4.63 -21.41 -8.87
C CYS A 83 3.84 -22.71 -8.65
N SER A 84 4.52 -23.78 -8.23
CA SER A 84 3.88 -25.04 -7.84
C SER A 84 2.97 -24.90 -6.61
N LYS A 85 3.22 -23.90 -5.75
CA LYS A 85 2.36 -23.54 -4.60
C LYS A 85 1.15 -22.69 -5.00
N ARG A 86 0.87 -22.52 -6.29
CA ARG A 86 -0.33 -21.86 -6.80
C ARG A 86 -1.58 -22.58 -6.25
N GLY A 87 -2.60 -21.81 -5.87
CA GLY A 87 -3.82 -22.34 -5.26
C GLY A 87 -3.77 -22.44 -3.73
N VAL A 88 -2.59 -22.28 -3.12
CA VAL A 88 -2.47 -22.06 -1.68
C VAL A 88 -2.80 -20.61 -1.36
N ALA A 89 -3.47 -20.34 -0.24
CA ALA A 89 -3.74 -18.98 0.19
C ALA A 89 -2.50 -18.23 0.63
N PHE A 90 -2.46 -16.94 0.30
CA PHE A 90 -1.49 -16.03 0.88
C PHE A 90 -2.02 -15.50 2.22
N LYS A 91 -1.22 -15.64 3.29
CA LYS A 91 -1.56 -15.15 4.64
C LYS A 91 -1.22 -13.66 4.74
N LYS A 92 -2.23 -12.82 4.95
CA LYS A 92 -2.07 -11.40 5.26
C LYS A 92 -1.59 -11.20 6.69
N ARG A 93 -1.03 -10.02 6.97
CA ARG A 93 -0.57 -9.63 8.32
C ARG A 93 -1.67 -9.73 9.38
N ASN A 94 -2.92 -9.47 9.01
CA ASN A 94 -4.08 -9.59 9.89
C ASN A 94 -4.60 -11.04 10.03
N GLY A 95 -3.84 -12.04 9.59
CA GLY A 95 -4.24 -13.45 9.64
C GLY A 95 -5.19 -13.90 8.51
N GLY A 96 -5.75 -12.98 7.73
CA GLY A 96 -6.65 -13.31 6.63
C GLY A 96 -5.96 -14.11 5.51
N ARG A 97 -6.67 -15.09 4.93
CA ARG A 97 -6.21 -15.92 3.83
C ARG A 97 -6.84 -15.47 2.50
N VAL A 98 -6.02 -15.24 1.48
CA VAL A 98 -6.46 -14.64 0.21
C VAL A 98 -6.16 -15.55 -0.99
N CYS A 99 -7.12 -15.70 -1.93
CA CYS A 99 -6.96 -16.59 -3.11
C CYS A 99 -5.82 -16.04 -3.99
N THR A 100 -4.77 -16.84 -4.16
CA THR A 100 -3.65 -16.53 -5.07
C THR A 100 -4.06 -16.68 -6.53
N ASN A 101 -4.89 -17.68 -6.86
CA ASN A 101 -5.42 -17.88 -8.21
C ASN A 101 -6.19 -16.65 -8.70
N TRP A 102 -7.09 -16.11 -7.87
CA TRP A 102 -7.88 -14.93 -8.19
C TRP A 102 -6.98 -13.71 -8.44
N ASN A 103 -5.97 -13.53 -7.58
CA ASN A 103 -5.03 -12.42 -7.71
C ASN A 103 -4.14 -12.55 -8.95
N ALA A 104 -3.81 -13.76 -9.37
CA ALA A 104 -3.02 -14.04 -10.57
C ALA A 104 -3.83 -14.08 -11.88
N GLY A 105 -5.16 -14.01 -11.81
CA GLY A 105 -6.05 -14.00 -12.99
C GLY A 105 -6.44 -15.39 -13.49
N TYR A 106 -6.29 -16.42 -12.66
CA TYR A 106 -6.78 -17.77 -12.94
C TYR A 106 -8.19 -17.96 -12.39
N ASN A 107 -8.90 -18.95 -12.93
CA ASN A 107 -10.16 -19.41 -12.36
C ASN A 107 -9.92 -19.97 -10.94
N CYS A 108 -10.51 -19.37 -9.89
CA CYS A 108 -10.61 -20.04 -8.58
C CYS A 108 -11.73 -21.09 -8.66
N ARG A 109 -11.71 -22.05 -7.73
CA ARG A 109 -12.82 -23.01 -7.56
C ARG A 109 -14.12 -22.26 -7.21
N LYS A 110 -15.27 -22.82 -7.56
CA LYS A 110 -16.59 -22.20 -7.29
C LYS A 110 -16.83 -21.97 -5.80
N ASP A 111 -16.26 -22.83 -4.97
CA ASP A 111 -16.32 -22.90 -3.52
C ASP A 111 -15.02 -22.42 -2.85
N CYS A 112 -14.33 -21.45 -3.45
CA CYS A 112 -13.08 -20.92 -2.90
C CYS A 112 -13.28 -20.36 -1.49
N GLU A 113 -12.71 -21.03 -0.48
CA GLU A 113 -12.76 -20.63 0.94
C GLU A 113 -11.91 -19.37 1.24
N TYR A 114 -11.09 -18.93 0.29
CA TYR A 114 -10.17 -17.81 0.48
C TYR A 114 -10.76 -16.48 0.02
N VAL A 115 -10.42 -15.41 0.74
CA VAL A 115 -10.92 -14.08 0.43
C VAL A 115 -10.42 -13.61 -0.94
N HIS A 116 -11.35 -13.17 -1.78
CA HIS A 116 -11.06 -12.55 -3.08
C HIS A 116 -10.84 -11.06 -2.92
N CYS A 117 -9.61 -10.67 -2.59
CA CYS A 117 -9.23 -9.26 -2.48
C CYS A 117 -7.82 -9.01 -3.00
N CYS A 118 -7.62 -7.82 -3.58
CA CYS A 118 -6.37 -7.41 -4.22
C CYS A 118 -5.26 -7.33 -3.18
N PHE A 119 -4.10 -7.92 -3.46
CA PHE A 119 -2.94 -7.81 -2.57
C PHE A 119 -2.36 -6.39 -2.47
N ARG A 120 -2.64 -5.52 -3.45
CA ARG A 120 -2.08 -4.16 -3.51
C ARG A 120 -2.95 -3.12 -2.82
N CYS A 121 -4.27 -3.27 -2.90
CA CYS A 121 -5.21 -2.23 -2.47
C CYS A 121 -6.40 -2.76 -1.65
N ASP A 122 -6.40 -4.05 -1.33
CA ASP A 122 -7.43 -4.74 -0.56
C ASP A 122 -8.85 -4.71 -1.17
N SER A 123 -9.00 -4.23 -2.40
CA SER A 123 -10.28 -4.21 -3.10
C SER A 123 -10.75 -5.61 -3.46
N THR A 124 -12.02 -5.91 -3.23
CA THR A 124 -12.69 -7.16 -3.64
C THR A 124 -13.19 -7.14 -5.09
N ALA A 125 -13.07 -6.00 -5.78
CA ALA A 125 -13.60 -5.83 -7.13
C ALA A 125 -12.66 -6.34 -8.24
N HIS A 126 -11.36 -6.50 -7.95
CA HIS A 126 -10.36 -6.85 -8.97
C HIS A 126 -9.15 -7.59 -8.37
N GLY A 127 -8.59 -8.53 -9.14
CA GLY A 127 -7.34 -9.20 -8.79
C GLY A 127 -6.10 -8.33 -8.97
N SER A 128 -4.99 -8.69 -8.31
CA SER A 128 -3.72 -7.96 -8.41
C SER A 128 -3.18 -7.85 -9.84
N HIS A 129 -3.45 -8.84 -10.69
CA HIS A 129 -3.05 -8.88 -12.11
C HIS A 129 -3.61 -7.72 -12.96
N ILE A 130 -4.71 -7.10 -12.56
CA ILE A 130 -5.33 -5.95 -13.26
C ILE A 130 -5.36 -4.68 -12.40
N CYS A 131 -4.71 -4.70 -11.23
CA CYS A 131 -4.70 -3.56 -10.32
C CYS A 131 -3.84 -2.40 -10.87
N LYS A 132 -4.47 -1.24 -11.09
CA LYS A 132 -3.82 -0.02 -11.59
C LYS A 132 -3.17 0.86 -10.50
N VAL A 133 -3.30 0.50 -9.22
CA VAL A 133 -2.79 1.32 -8.09
C VAL A 133 -1.26 1.29 -8.05
N ARG A 134 -0.57 2.36 -8.44
CA ARG A 134 0.89 2.46 -8.32
C ARG A 134 1.32 2.47 -6.85
N LEU A 135 2.12 1.49 -6.43
CA LEU A 135 2.71 1.42 -5.09
C LEU A 135 3.89 2.40 -5.02
N GLY A 136 3.59 3.70 -4.90
CA GLY A 136 4.63 4.73 -5.00
C GLY A 136 4.34 6.06 -4.31
N SER A 137 3.26 6.17 -3.52
CA SER A 137 2.90 7.47 -2.93
C SER A 137 2.37 7.34 -1.50
N LYS A 138 3.01 6.52 -0.67
CA LYS A 138 2.86 6.65 0.78
C LYS A 138 3.98 7.55 1.29
N SER A 139 3.58 8.77 1.62
CA SER A 139 4.21 9.70 2.55
C SER A 139 4.75 8.94 3.76
N GLY A 140 6.07 8.91 3.90
CA GLY A 140 6.72 8.53 5.14
C GLY A 140 6.50 9.63 6.17
N SER A 141 5.91 9.25 7.30
CA SER A 141 6.17 9.88 8.59
C SER A 141 6.92 8.81 9.36
N ASP A 142 8.24 8.82 9.22
CA ASP A 142 9.16 8.15 10.13
C ASP A 142 9.50 9.22 11.17
N ASP A 143 8.83 9.16 12.32
CA ASP A 143 9.26 9.85 13.53
C ASP A 143 10.17 8.87 14.28
N GLU A 144 11.47 9.16 14.31
CA GLU A 144 12.33 8.74 15.42
C GLU A 144 13.10 9.95 15.95
N ASP A 145 13.14 9.99 17.26
CA ASP A 145 13.73 10.97 18.15
C ASP A 145 15.22 11.24 17.87
N SER A 146 15.63 12.50 18.04
CA SER A 146 16.94 12.87 18.59
C SER A 146 16.96 14.33 19.02
N GLU A 147 17.32 14.54 20.29
CA GLU A 147 17.54 15.81 20.95
C GLU A 147 18.65 16.67 20.34
N SER A 148 18.63 17.95 20.77
CA SER A 148 19.80 18.80 21.05
C SER A 148 20.43 19.62 19.90
N SER A 149 20.12 20.92 19.99
CA SER A 149 21.06 22.04 19.97
C SER A 149 21.42 22.79 18.67
N THR A 150 20.99 24.05 18.70
CA THR A 150 21.67 25.30 18.31
C THR A 150 21.57 25.87 16.89
N ARG A 151 20.98 27.08 16.89
CA ARG A 151 21.32 28.31 16.16
C ARG A 151 21.08 28.41 14.64
N LYS A 152 20.05 29.23 14.36
CA LYS A 152 19.96 30.30 13.36
C LYS A 152 20.62 30.05 12.00
N SER A 153 19.80 29.78 10.99
CA SER A 153 19.80 30.63 9.81
C SER A 153 18.43 30.59 9.12
N ARG A 154 17.96 31.80 8.82
CA ARG A 154 16.65 32.13 8.28
C ARG A 154 16.71 32.03 6.76
N GLU A 155 16.46 30.84 6.21
CA GLU A 155 16.14 30.69 4.79
C GLU A 155 14.67 30.37 4.63
N LYS A 156 13.96 31.35 4.05
CA LYS A 156 12.54 31.32 3.72
C LYS A 156 12.33 30.30 2.59
N ARG A 157 12.30 29.01 2.89
CA ARG A 157 11.84 27.98 1.95
C ARG A 157 10.33 28.11 1.82
N VAL A 158 9.89 28.69 0.70
CA VAL A 158 8.53 28.57 0.21
C VAL A 158 8.25 27.08 0.00
N GLY A 159 7.69 26.45 1.04
CA GLY A 159 7.24 25.07 0.97
C GLY A 159 6.18 24.96 -0.10
N ARG A 160 6.50 24.32 -1.22
CA ARG A 160 5.48 23.85 -2.16
C ARG A 160 4.60 22.85 -1.41
N LYS A 161 3.51 23.34 -0.83
CA LYS A 161 2.44 22.53 -0.26
C LYS A 161 1.95 21.62 -1.40
N ASN A 162 2.29 20.34 -1.33
CA ASN A 162 1.68 19.33 -2.16
C ASN A 162 0.18 19.43 -1.92
N LYS A 163 -0.57 20.01 -2.86
CA LYS A 163 -2.04 20.00 -2.91
C LYS A 163 -2.49 18.55 -2.96
N ARG A 164 -2.58 17.90 -1.80
CA ARG A 164 -3.29 16.63 -1.66
C ARG A 164 -4.75 16.99 -1.93
N ASN A 165 -5.31 16.46 -3.02
CA ASN A 165 -6.74 16.60 -3.27
C ASN A 165 -7.50 16.28 -1.97
N PRO A 166 -8.30 17.21 -1.44
CA PRO A 166 -9.02 16.98 -0.20
C PRO A 166 -9.83 15.70 -0.36
N LEU A 167 -9.73 14.83 0.64
CA LEU A 167 -10.44 13.56 0.64
C LEU A 167 -11.93 13.86 0.80
N ILE A 168 -12.63 14.04 -0.31
CA ILE A 168 -14.08 14.25 -0.31
C ILE A 168 -14.74 12.93 0.12
N ILE A 169 -15.21 12.88 1.37
CA ILE A 169 -15.94 11.72 1.91
C ILE A 169 -17.40 11.81 1.43
N CYS A 170 -17.98 10.74 0.87
CA CYS A 170 -19.40 10.77 0.48
C CYS A 170 -20.28 10.98 1.72
N ARG A 171 -20.85 12.19 1.85
CA ARG A 171 -21.77 12.58 2.93
C ARG A 171 -22.96 11.61 3.03
N ASN A 172 -23.54 11.25 1.89
CA ASN A 172 -24.69 10.34 1.80
C ASN A 172 -24.35 8.90 2.24
N PHE A 173 -23.12 8.44 1.98
CA PHE A 173 -22.67 7.14 2.46
C PHE A 173 -22.49 7.16 3.96
N ASN A 174 -21.79 8.19 4.47
CA ASN A 174 -21.42 8.26 5.87
C ASN A 174 -22.65 8.37 6.80
N CYS A 175 -23.67 9.12 6.39
CA CYS A 175 -24.83 9.37 7.25
C CYS A 175 -26.04 8.47 6.94
N LEU A 176 -26.29 8.17 5.66
CA LEU A 176 -27.52 7.47 5.24
C LEU A 176 -27.26 6.06 4.71
N LYS A 177 -25.99 5.65 4.55
CA LYS A 177 -25.57 4.41 3.86
C LYS A 177 -26.16 4.27 2.44
N LYS A 178 -26.66 5.38 1.86
CA LYS A 178 -27.35 5.41 0.56
C LYS A 178 -26.64 6.41 -0.33
N CYS A 179 -25.46 6.02 -0.84
CA CYS A 179 -24.76 6.79 -1.86
C CYS A 179 -25.02 6.10 -3.21
N LYS A 180 -25.92 6.66 -4.02
CA LYS A 180 -26.25 6.16 -5.37
C LYS A 180 -25.38 6.79 -6.47
N SER A 181 -24.53 7.76 -6.11
CA SER A 181 -23.71 8.47 -7.09
C SER A 181 -22.52 7.59 -7.53
N PRO A 182 -22.37 7.31 -8.83
CA PRO A 182 -21.20 6.59 -9.36
C PRO A 182 -19.91 7.41 -9.22
N ASN A 183 -20.02 8.72 -9.00
CA ASN A 183 -18.90 9.65 -8.92
C ASN A 183 -18.41 9.89 -7.48
N CYS A 184 -18.94 9.16 -6.49
CA CYS A 184 -18.47 9.31 -5.12
C CYS A 184 -17.12 8.62 -4.91
N SER A 185 -16.11 9.44 -4.62
CA SER A 185 -14.71 9.04 -4.61
C SER A 185 -14.36 8.12 -3.43
N ARG A 186 -15.03 8.25 -2.26
CA ARG A 186 -14.77 7.41 -1.08
C ARG A 186 -15.98 7.17 -0.18
N HIS A 187 -16.31 5.89 -0.02
CA HIS A 187 -17.25 5.36 0.98
C HIS A 187 -16.46 4.83 2.18
N ILE A 188 -16.19 5.70 3.15
CA ILE A 188 -15.54 5.34 4.41
C ILE A 188 -16.39 5.80 5.60
N CYS A 189 -16.46 4.99 6.65
CA CYS A 189 -17.00 5.34 7.96
C CYS A 189 -16.04 6.29 8.67
N LEU A 190 -16.53 7.42 9.20
CA LEU A 190 -15.66 8.39 9.90
C LEU A 190 -15.23 7.90 11.29
N GLY A 191 -16.01 7.02 11.93
CA GLY A 191 -15.69 6.51 13.25
C GLY A 191 -14.57 5.46 13.24
N CYS A 192 -14.60 4.53 12.28
CA CYS A 192 -13.70 3.36 12.27
C CYS A 192 -12.91 3.21 10.95
N HIS A 193 -13.08 4.12 10.00
CA HIS A 193 -12.44 4.09 8.68
C HIS A 193 -12.78 2.86 7.81
N SER A 194 -13.77 2.05 8.21
CA SER A 194 -14.25 0.91 7.42
C SER A 194 -15.01 1.35 6.17
N ARG A 195 -14.94 0.56 5.10
CA ARG A 195 -15.72 0.76 3.86
C ARG A 195 -17.04 -0.01 3.81
N SER A 196 -17.27 -0.88 4.81
CA SER A 196 -18.42 -1.80 4.83
C SER A 196 -19.72 -1.15 5.31
N HIS A 197 -19.62 -0.02 6.04
CA HIS A 197 -20.75 0.63 6.67
C HIS A 197 -20.56 2.15 6.75
N GLY A 198 -21.66 2.87 6.93
CA GLY A 198 -21.66 4.30 7.32
C GLY A 198 -21.66 4.47 8.84
N LEU A 199 -21.44 5.69 9.31
CA LEU A 199 -21.26 6.04 10.72
C LEU A 199 -22.43 5.59 11.61
N ARG A 200 -23.69 5.68 11.14
CA ARG A 200 -24.88 5.22 11.89
C ARG A 200 -24.91 3.71 12.17
N ASN A 201 -24.21 2.91 11.38
CA ASN A 201 -24.12 1.46 11.55
C ASN A 201 -22.73 1.04 12.08
N CYS A 202 -21.93 1.99 12.56
CA CYS A 202 -20.60 1.72 13.07
C CYS A 202 -20.66 1.17 14.49
N GLN A 203 -20.21 -0.08 14.68
CA GLN A 203 -20.13 -0.75 15.97
C GLN A 203 -18.76 -0.55 16.66
N SER A 204 -17.87 0.26 16.09
CA SER A 204 -16.52 0.47 16.63
C SER A 204 -16.54 1.31 17.91
N SER A 205 -15.61 1.03 18.82
CA SER A 205 -15.45 1.70 20.10
C SER A 205 -15.24 3.22 20.01
N THR A 206 -14.61 3.71 18.92
CA THR A 206 -14.42 5.13 18.63
C THR A 206 -15.69 5.83 18.17
N ALA A 207 -16.68 5.06 17.69
CA ALA A 207 -18.01 5.55 17.35
C ALA A 207 -19.01 5.34 18.50
N TRP A 208 -18.83 4.27 19.28
CA TRP A 208 -19.62 3.87 20.45
C TRP A 208 -18.75 3.04 21.41
N SER A 209 -18.30 3.56 22.55
CA SER A 209 -17.86 2.66 23.63
C SER A 209 -18.02 3.26 25.00
N LEU A 210 -18.73 2.48 25.84
CA LEU A 210 -18.91 2.68 27.27
C LEU A 210 -17.60 2.72 28.09
N THR A 211 -16.45 2.44 27.48
CA THR A 211 -15.13 2.44 28.12
C THR A 211 -14.06 3.01 27.18
N GLY A 212 -13.49 4.19 27.49
CA GLY A 212 -12.25 4.66 26.85
C GLY A 212 -12.21 6.06 26.25
N ARG A 213 -12.48 7.07 27.09
CA ARG A 213 -11.98 8.46 27.08
C ARG A 213 -12.55 9.54 26.15
N GLU A 214 -13.04 9.32 24.93
CA GLU A 214 -13.75 10.40 24.21
C GLU A 214 -14.82 9.84 23.25
N ARG A 215 -16.07 10.29 23.37
CA ARG A 215 -17.18 9.83 22.52
C ARG A 215 -17.78 10.99 21.74
N PHE A 216 -18.11 10.78 20.47
CA PHE A 216 -18.80 11.75 19.63
C PHE A 216 -20.26 11.35 19.44
N CYS A 217 -21.18 12.32 19.45
CA CYS A 217 -22.58 12.07 19.14
C CYS A 217 -22.74 11.79 17.64
N ILE A 218 -23.08 10.54 17.27
CA ILE A 218 -23.26 10.14 15.88
C ILE A 218 -24.47 10.82 15.25
N ASP A 219 -25.60 10.85 15.96
CA ASP A 219 -26.81 11.47 15.42
C ASP A 219 -26.55 12.95 15.09
N TRP A 220 -25.89 13.67 16.00
CA TRP A 220 -25.43 15.03 15.75
C TRP A 220 -24.46 15.10 14.55
N ASN A 221 -23.40 14.27 14.50
CA ASN A 221 -22.44 14.32 13.39
C ASN A 221 -23.07 13.95 12.03
N CYS A 222 -24.16 13.19 12.03
CA CYS A 222 -24.92 12.80 10.85
C CYS A 222 -25.98 13.82 10.39
N GLY A 223 -26.03 15.02 10.97
CA GLY A 223 -27.03 16.02 10.60
C GLY A 223 -28.34 15.92 11.39
N LEU A 224 -28.55 14.85 12.15
CA LEU A 224 -29.77 14.59 12.90
C LEU A 224 -29.78 15.36 14.24
N PRO A 225 -30.95 15.55 14.88
CA PRO A 225 -31.01 16.04 16.25
C PRO A 225 -30.38 15.01 17.20
N CYS A 226 -29.62 15.50 18.18
CA CYS A 226 -29.19 14.66 19.29
C CYS A 226 -30.43 14.19 20.05
N LYS A 227 -30.55 12.89 20.33
CA LYS A 227 -31.69 12.33 21.05
C LYS A 227 -31.81 12.86 22.49
N ASN A 228 -30.71 13.34 23.06
CA ASN A 228 -30.67 13.80 24.45
C ASN A 228 -29.81 15.07 24.55
N PRO A 229 -30.27 16.23 24.05
CA PRO A 229 -29.42 17.40 23.87
C PRO A 229 -28.89 18.00 25.18
N ILE A 230 -29.64 17.88 26.28
CA ILE A 230 -29.29 18.43 27.58
C ILE A 230 -28.25 17.55 28.29
N ASN A 231 -28.39 16.22 28.19
CA ASN A 231 -27.58 15.24 28.94
C ASN A 231 -26.92 14.19 28.03
N CYS A 232 -26.46 14.59 26.84
CA CYS A 232 -25.94 13.64 25.84
C CYS A 232 -24.75 12.83 26.37
N GLY A 233 -23.87 13.45 27.15
CA GLY A 233 -22.61 12.84 27.63
C GLY A 233 -21.60 12.52 26.52
N LEU A 234 -21.90 12.85 25.26
CA LEU A 234 -21.04 12.71 24.09
C LEU A 234 -20.66 14.11 23.57
N ARG A 235 -19.47 14.24 22.98
CA ARG A 235 -18.99 15.47 22.32
C ARG A 235 -19.82 15.76 21.08
N HIS A 236 -20.30 17.00 20.99
CA HIS A 236 -20.94 17.57 19.81
C HIS A 236 -19.90 18.34 18.99
N GLU A 237 -18.92 17.60 18.48
CA GLU A 237 -17.82 18.13 17.69
C GLU A 237 -17.73 17.43 16.35
N CYS A 238 -17.36 18.20 15.33
CA CYS A 238 -17.17 17.74 13.97
C CYS A 238 -16.03 16.72 13.92
N LEU A 239 -16.33 15.46 13.62
CA LEU A 239 -15.34 14.40 13.38
C LEU A 239 -14.33 14.70 12.24
N ARG A 240 -14.54 15.75 11.44
CA ARG A 240 -13.62 16.14 10.36
C ARG A 240 -12.61 17.21 10.78
N CYS A 241 -13.06 18.25 11.50
CA CYS A 241 -12.23 19.41 11.83
C CYS A 241 -12.19 19.75 13.33
N GLY A 242 -12.95 19.05 14.17
CA GLY A 242 -13.01 19.28 15.62
C GLY A 242 -13.90 20.45 16.08
N SER A 243 -14.47 21.26 15.17
CA SER A 243 -15.35 22.38 15.54
C SER A 243 -16.66 21.92 16.19
N THR A 244 -17.12 22.68 17.19
CA THR A 244 -18.43 22.51 17.84
C THR A 244 -19.58 23.18 17.09
N ASP A 245 -19.29 24.07 16.13
CA ASP A 245 -20.28 24.97 15.53
C ASP A 245 -21.09 24.30 14.42
N HIS A 246 -20.55 23.22 13.86
CA HIS A 246 -21.18 22.53 12.75
C HIS A 246 -20.98 21.02 12.82
N LYS A 247 -21.96 20.30 12.27
CA LYS A 247 -21.96 18.83 12.20
C LYS A 247 -21.02 18.37 11.07
N SER A 248 -20.40 17.19 11.21
CA SER A 248 -19.58 16.60 10.12
C SER A 248 -20.29 16.51 8.78
N TYR A 249 -21.61 16.28 8.81
CA TYR A 249 -22.44 16.29 7.61
C TYR A 249 -22.44 17.62 6.86
N PHE A 250 -22.38 18.75 7.58
CA PHE A 250 -22.39 20.11 7.03
C PHE A 250 -20.98 20.71 6.84
N CYS A 251 -19.95 20.05 7.35
CA CYS A 251 -18.56 20.47 7.21
C CYS A 251 -18.19 20.58 5.72
N SER A 252 -18.04 21.81 5.23
CA SER A 252 -17.48 22.12 3.93
C SER A 252 -15.98 21.88 3.99
N ASP A 253 -15.46 21.02 3.10
CA ASP A 253 -14.03 20.76 2.98
C ASP A 253 -13.22 21.96 2.47
N THR A 254 -13.87 23.11 2.30
CA THR A 254 -13.21 24.36 1.97
C THR A 254 -12.46 24.82 3.21
N GLU A 255 -11.15 24.63 3.14
CA GLU A 255 -10.15 25.39 3.86
C GLU A 255 -10.72 26.79 4.14
N SER A 256 -10.84 27.14 5.41
CA SER A 256 -10.88 28.53 5.81
C SER A 256 -9.66 29.19 5.17
N GLU A 257 -9.87 29.84 4.03
CA GLU A 257 -9.06 30.97 3.64
C GLU A 257 -9.17 31.93 4.81
N GLU A 258 -8.16 31.91 5.68
CA GLU A 258 -7.91 33.02 6.60
C GLU A 258 -7.78 34.25 5.72
N SER A 259 -8.85 35.05 5.72
CA SER A 259 -8.86 36.43 5.30
C SER A 259 -7.72 37.15 6.02
N GLU A 260 -6.86 37.77 5.23
CA GLU A 260 -5.90 38.80 5.65
C GLU A 260 -6.57 39.92 6.46
#